data_AF-A0AA87CCC4-F1
#
_entry.id   AF-A0AA87CCC4-F1
#
_cell.length_a   1.000
_cell.length_b   1.000
_cell.length_c   1.000
_cell.angle_alpha   90.00
_cell.angle_beta   90.00
_cell.angle_gamma   90.00
#
_symmetry.space_group_name_H-M   'P 1'
#
loop_
_entity.id
_entity.type
_entity.pdbx_description
1 polymer ?
#
loop_
_entity_poly.entity_id
_entity_poly.type
_entity_poly.pdbx_seq_one_letter_code
_entity_poly.pdbx_strand_id
1 'polypeptide(L)' 'MSVDIEAILWLLDNATAYAISKNCGMSIQAVDKYKNGVSDIMNMRLKHAISMITYAQELKKQ' A
#
# COMPACT_ATOMS: atom_id res chain seq x y z
N MET A 1 12.57 12.00 0.56
CA MET A 1 11.76 10.79 0.84
C MET A 1 11.75 9.96 -0.43
N SER A 2 12.38 8.79 -0.41
CA SER A 2 12.32 7.84 -1.52
C SER A 2 11.09 6.95 -1.34
N VAL A 3 10.38 6.65 -2.41
CA VAL A 3 9.27 5.70 -2.38
C VAL A 3 9.87 4.31 -2.17
N ASP A 4 9.62 3.72 -1.00
CA ASP A 4 10.03 2.36 -0.67
C ASP A 4 9.00 1.37 -1.21
N ILE A 5 9.27 0.87 -2.42
CA ILE A 5 8.40 -0.09 -3.12
C ILE A 5 8.35 -1.41 -2.35
N GLU A 6 9.44 -1.82 -1.70
CA GLU A 6 9.49 -3.06 -0.92
C GLU A 6 8.56 -2.97 0.30
N ALA A 7 8.48 -1.81 0.96
CA ALA A 7 7.52 -1.58 2.03
C ALA A 7 6.07 -1.68 1.56
N ILE A 8 5.77 -1.18 0.36
CA ILE A 8 4.43 -1.27 -0.25
C ILE A 8 4.09 -2.72 -0.58
N LEU A 9 5.01 -3.46 -1.21
CA LEU A 9 4.83 -4.88 -1.53
C LEU A 9 4.62 -5.71 -0.26
N TRP A 10 5.46 -5.49 0.75
CA TRP A 10 5.32 -6.14 2.04
C TRP A 10 3.94 -5.86 2.66
N LEU A 11 3.45 -4.62 2.58
CA LEU A 11 2.13 -4.28 3.08
C LEU A 11 1.01 -5.02 2.34
N LEU A 12 1.08 -5.11 1.01
CA LEU A 12 0.07 -5.80 0.20
C LEU A 12 -0.02 -7.31 0.54
N ASP A 13 1.09 -7.91 0.95
CA ASP A 13 1.15 -9.32 1.36
C ASP A 13 0.73 -9.53 2.82
N ASN A 14 1.04 -8.59 3.72
CA ASN A 14 0.83 -8.76 5.16
C ASN A 14 -0.46 -8.11 5.70
N ALA A 15 -1.10 -7.22 4.94
CA ALA A 15 -2.34 -6.57 5.32
C ALA A 15 -3.50 -6.90 4.37
N THR A 16 -4.73 -6.84 4.89
CA THR A 16 -5.93 -7.04 4.07
C THR A 16 -6.24 -5.78 3.26
N ALA A 17 -6.85 -5.95 2.09
CA ALA A 17 -7.25 -4.82 1.24
C ALA A 17 -8.19 -3.85 1.97
N TYR A 18 -9.02 -4.37 2.89
CA TYR A 18 -9.85 -3.56 3.78
C TYR A 18 -9.01 -2.71 4.75
N ALA A 19 -8.02 -3.29 5.43
CA ALA A 19 -7.17 -2.55 6.37
C ALA A 19 -6.35 -1.47 5.65
N ILE A 20 -5.79 -1.79 4.48
CA ILE A 20 -5.06 -0.82 3.65
C ILE A 20 -6.02 0.29 3.18
N SER A 21 -7.22 -0.05 2.73
CA SER A 21 -8.22 0.94 2.31
C SER A 21 -8.59 1.91 3.44
N LYS A 22 -8.85 1.37 4.64
CA LYS A 22 -9.23 2.14 5.82
C LYS A 22 -8.12 3.08 6.31
N ASN A 23 -6.86 2.62 6.31
CA ASN A 23 -5.73 3.39 6.84
C ASN A 23 -5.04 4.27 5.79
N CYS A 24 -5.02 3.88 4.52
CA CYS A 24 -4.30 4.58 3.46
C CYS A 24 -5.19 5.46 2.56
N GLY A 25 -6.50 5.53 2.83
CA GLY A 25 -7.43 6.43 2.13
C GLY A 25 -7.60 6.11 0.64
N MET A 26 -7.56 4.82 0.30
CA MET A 26 -7.73 4.32 -1.07
C MET A 26 -8.89 3.32 -1.14
N SER A 27 -9.47 3.12 -2.32
CA SER A 27 -10.54 2.12 -2.46
C SER A 27 -9.96 0.70 -2.39
N ILE A 28 -10.73 -0.23 -1.82
CA ILE A 28 -10.39 -1.67 -1.80
C ILE A 28 -10.07 -2.17 -3.21
N GLN A 29 -10.86 -1.75 -4.21
CA GLN A 29 -10.62 -2.09 -5.62
C GLN A 29 -9.26 -1.60 -6.14
N ALA A 30 -8.79 -0.43 -5.71
CA ALA A 30 -7.47 0.04 -6.09
C ALA A 30 -6.38 -0.82 -5.45
N VAL A 31 -6.52 -1.17 -4.17
CA VAL A 31 -5.60 -2.08 -3.47
C VAL A 31 -5.52 -3.43 -4.17
N ASP A 32 -6.68 -4.01 -4.51
CA ASP A 32 -6.74 -5.31 -5.21
C ASP A 32 -6.09 -5.26 -6.59
N LYS A 33 -6.20 -4.14 -7.32
CA LYS A 33 -5.51 -3.99 -8.61
C LYS A 33 -3.99 -4.04 -8.44
N TYR A 34 -3.44 -3.40 -7.41
CA TYR A 34 -2.00 -3.46 -7.13
C TYR A 34 -1.58 -4.85 -6.63
N LYS A 35 -2.37 -5.46 -5.75
CA LYS A 35 -2.10 -6.79 -5.20
C LYS A 35 -2.09 -7.89 -6.27
N ASN A 36 -3.04 -7.84 -7.20
CA ASN A 36 -3.18 -8.82 -8.27
C ASN A 36 -2.33 -8.49 -9.51
N GLY A 37 -1.50 -7.43 -9.47
CA GLY A 37 -0.67 -7.02 -10.61
C GLY A 37 -1.44 -6.46 -11.81
N VAL A 38 -2.72 -6.13 -11.65
CA VAL A 38 -3.56 -5.51 -12.69
C VAL A 38 -3.14 -4.06 -12.95
N SER A 39 -2.62 -3.38 -11.94
CA SER A 39 -2.03 -2.04 -12.06
C SER A 39 -0.62 -2.05 -11.51
N ASP A 40 0.30 -1.42 -12.24
CA ASP A 40 1.65 -1.19 -11.76
C ASP A 40 1.64 -0.27 -10.53
N ILE A 41 2.41 -0.63 -9.50
CA ILE A 41 2.63 0.17 -8.29
C ILE A 41 3.29 1.50 -8.64
N MET A 42 4.09 1.54 -9.71
CA MET A 42 4.71 2.77 -10.22
C MET A 42 3.68 3.81 -10.69
N ASN A 43 2.47 3.38 -11.06
CA ASN A 43 1.38 4.28 -11.44
C ASN A 43 0.59 4.82 -10.22
N MET A 44 1.01 4.48 -9.01
CA MET A 44 0.36 4.94 -7.78
C MET A 44 0.63 6.43 -7.55
N ARG A 45 -0.41 7.16 -7.10
CA ARG A 45 -0.25 8.55 -6.67
C ARG A 45 0.68 8.62 -5.45
N LEU A 46 1.60 9.57 -5.46
CA LEU A 46 2.60 9.76 -4.39
C LEU A 46 1.98 9.84 -2.98
N LYS A 47 0.81 10.49 -2.83
CA LYS A 47 0.08 10.55 -1.56
C LYS A 47 -0.28 9.18 -0.99
N HIS A 48 -0.65 8.25 -1.86
CA HIS A 48 -1.06 6.89 -1.51
C HIS A 48 0.16 6.02 -1.20
N ALA A 49 1.24 6.18 -1.97
CA ALA A 49 2.51 5.52 -1.71
C ALA A 49 3.05 5.89 -0.32
N ILE A 50 3.04 7.19 0.04
CA ILE A 50 3.46 7.64 1.36
C ILE A 50 2.59 7.02 2.46
N SER A 51 1.25 7.07 2.32
CA SER A 51 0.34 6.46 3.31
C SER A 51 0.56 4.95 3.48
N MET A 52 0.85 4.23 2.40
CA MET A 52 1.15 2.79 2.46
C MET A 52 2.49 2.52 3.14
N ILE A 53 3.53 3.29 2.83
CA ILE A 53 4.85 3.16 3.48
C ILE A 53 4.72 3.42 4.99
N THR A 54 4.03 4.49 5.39
CA THR A 54 3.80 4.81 6.80
C THR A 54 3.07 3.67 7.51
N TYR A 55 1.98 3.16 6.91
CA TYR A 55 1.21 2.08 7.50
C TYR A 55 2.01 0.77 7.59
N ALA A 56 2.82 0.46 6.59
CA ALA A 56 3.74 -0.68 6.61
C ALA A 56 4.75 -0.58 7.76
N GLN A 57 5.32 0.62 7.98
CA GLN A 57 6.27 0.87 9.06
C GLN A 57 5.61 0.79 10.44
N GLU A 58 4.36 1.24 10.58
CA GLU A 58 3.59 1.10 11.82
C GLU A 58 3.32 -0.37 12.14
N LEU A 59 2.91 -1.17 11.14
CA LEU A 59 2.71 -2.61 11.29
C LEU A 59 4.00 -3.36 11.65
N LYS A 60 5.15 -2.97 11.09
CA LYS A 60 6.45 -3.59 11.39
C LYS A 60 6.99 -3.23 12.78
N LYS A 61 6.46 -2.19 13.42
CA LYS A 61 6.86 -1.75 14.78
C LYS A 61 5.98 -2.37 15.88
N GLN A 62 4.89 -3.02 15.51
CA GLN A 62 4.05 -3.82 16.41
C GLN A 62 4.61 -5.24 16.53
#